data_AF-A0A9D1G161-F1
#
_entry.id   AF-A0A9D1G161-F1
#
_cell.length_a   1.000
_cell.length_b   1.000
_cell.length_c   1.000
_cell.angle_alpha   90.00
_cell.angle_beta   90.00
_cell.angle_gamma   90.00
#
_symmetry.space_group_name_H-M   'P 1'
#
loop_
_entity.id
_entity.type
_entity.pdbx_description
1 polymer ?
#
loop_
_entity_poly.entity_id
_entity_poly.type
_entity_poly.pdbx_seq_one_letter_code
_entity_poly.pdbx_strand_id
1 'polypeptide(L)'
;GNPIRVSEMLATLDGPAYIERVSLHDVKHVMAAKKAVKKAFEYQLAGKGFTMIEALSTCPTNWGLTPLEAAKWLETNMIPQYPLGVFRDIGA
;
A
#
# COMPACT_ATOMS: atom_id res chain seq x y z
N GLY A 1 -18.60 -5.24 -10.85
CA GLY A 1 -18.05 -6.03 -9.73
C GLY A 1 -17.43 -5.08 -8.73
N ASN A 2 -17.25 -5.50 -7.47
CA ASN A 2 -16.57 -4.69 -6.47
C ASN A 2 -15.05 -4.65 -6.73
N PRO A 3 -14.34 -3.62 -6.29
CA PRO A 3 -12.88 -3.55 -6.43
C PRO A 3 -12.19 -4.68 -5.67
N ILE A 4 -11.13 -5.25 -6.26
CA ILE A 4 -10.41 -6.39 -5.69
C ILE A 4 -9.46 -5.89 -4.60
N ARG A 5 -9.55 -6.50 -3.42
CA ARG A 5 -8.74 -6.20 -2.24
C ARG A 5 -7.52 -7.14 -2.18
N VAL A 6 -6.46 -6.78 -2.91
CA VAL A 6 -5.30 -7.68 -3.14
C VAL A 6 -4.52 -7.94 -1.85
N SER A 7 -4.25 -6.91 -1.04
CA SER A 7 -3.53 -7.07 0.22
C SER A 7 -4.24 -8.04 1.18
N GLU A 8 -5.55 -7.89 1.34
CA GLU A 8 -6.41 -8.74 2.17
C GLU A 8 -6.44 -10.17 1.64
N MET A 9 -6.62 -10.32 0.32
CA MET A 9 -6.66 -11.63 -0.33
C MET A 9 -5.35 -12.39 -0.13
N LEU A 10 -4.22 -11.75 -0.43
CA LEU A 10 -2.90 -12.40 -0.33
C LEU A 10 -2.47 -12.63 1.13
N ALA A 11 -2.91 -11.80 2.08
CA ALA A 11 -2.61 -12.00 3.49
C ALA A 11 -3.12 -13.34 4.06
N THR A 12 -4.15 -13.92 3.44
CA THR A 12 -4.72 -15.23 3.81
C THR A 12 -3.87 -16.43 3.39
N LEU A 13 -2.89 -16.26 2.50
CA LEU A 13 -2.03 -17.34 2.00
C LEU A 13 -0.90 -17.65 2.98
N ASP A 14 -0.36 -18.87 2.97
CA ASP A 14 0.73 -19.24 3.90
C ASP A 14 2.11 -18.67 3.52
N GLY A 15 2.32 -18.32 2.25
CA GLY A 15 3.63 -17.92 1.71
C GLY A 15 4.12 -16.48 2.00
N PRO A 16 3.25 -15.46 2.13
CA PRO A 16 3.70 -14.10 2.41
C PRO A 16 4.29 -13.93 3.82
N ALA A 17 5.37 -13.17 3.92
CA ALA A 17 6.01 -12.79 5.18
C ALA A 17 5.62 -11.37 5.61
N TYR A 18 5.35 -10.48 4.64
CA TYR A 18 5.00 -9.09 4.91
C TYR A 18 4.13 -8.49 3.80
N ILE A 19 2.99 -7.93 4.17
CA ILE A 19 2.05 -7.24 3.27
C ILE A 19 1.59 -5.96 3.94
N GLU A 20 1.83 -4.83 3.29
CA GLU A 20 1.39 -3.51 3.76
C GLU A 20 0.78 -2.70 2.61
N ARG A 21 -0.35 -2.04 2.90
CA ARG A 21 -0.90 -1.00 2.03
C ARG A 21 -0.49 0.38 2.54
N VAL A 22 0.12 1.15 1.66
CA VAL A 22 0.61 2.50 1.89
C VAL A 22 -0.02 3.48 0.91
N SER A 23 0.21 4.78 1.12
CA SER A 23 -0.24 5.81 0.20
C SER A 23 0.86 6.83 -0.08
N LEU A 24 0.73 7.54 -1.20
CA LEU A 24 1.69 8.54 -1.67
C LEU A 24 1.07 9.94 -1.78
N HIS A 25 -0.11 10.18 -1.19
CA HIS A 25 -0.84 11.45 -1.35
C HIS A 25 -0.26 12.64 -0.57
N ASP A 26 0.56 12.40 0.46
CA ASP A 26 1.24 13.46 1.21
C ASP A 26 2.64 13.03 1.68
N VAL A 27 3.38 13.98 2.26
CA VAL A 27 4.76 13.76 2.75
C VAL A 27 4.82 12.70 3.86
N LYS A 28 3.86 12.68 4.77
CA LYS A 28 3.83 11.73 5.90
C LYS A 28 3.71 10.30 5.39
N HIS A 29 2.81 10.08 4.45
CA HIS A 29 2.55 8.76 3.87
C HIS A 29 3.66 8.34 2.90
N VAL A 30 4.29 9.26 2.16
CA VAL A 30 5.50 8.96 1.39
C VAL A 30 6.63 8.47 2.30
N MET A 31 6.81 9.08 3.47
CA MET A 31 7.81 8.63 4.45
C MET A 31 7.46 7.25 5.04
N ALA A 32 6.17 6.96 5.27
CA ALA A 32 5.72 5.63 5.67
C ALA A 32 5.97 4.59 4.56
N ALA A 33 5.64 4.92 3.31
CA ALA A 33 5.88 4.06 2.15
C ALA A 33 7.37 3.72 1.99
N LYS A 34 8.27 4.70 2.17
CA LYS A 34 9.71 4.45 2.15
C LYS A 34 10.15 3.45 3.22
N LYS A 35 9.60 3.53 4.44
CA LYS A 35 9.88 2.57 5.52
C LYS A 35 9.35 1.17 5.18
N ALA A 36 8.13 1.09 4.65
CA ALA A 36 7.52 -0.17 4.25
C ALA A 36 8.29 -0.87 3.13
N VAL A 37 8.69 -0.14 2.09
CA VAL A 37 9.54 -0.66 1.00
C VAL A 37 10.88 -1.16 1.54
N LYS A 38 11.54 -0.39 2.42
CA LYS A 38 12.79 -0.82 3.05
C LYS A 38 12.61 -2.15 3.81
N LYS A 39 11.57 -2.24 4.64
CA LYS A 39 11.27 -3.45 5.43
C LYS A 39 10.97 -4.67 4.54
N ALA A 40 10.24 -4.47 3.44
CA ALA A 40 9.97 -5.53 2.47
C ALA A 40 11.27 -6.11 1.90
N PHE A 41 12.20 -5.24 1.48
CA PHE A 41 13.51 -5.70 1.01
C PHE A 41 14.35 -6.37 2.10
N GLU A 42 14.34 -5.86 3.33
CA GLU A 42 15.03 -6.51 4.46
C GLU A 42 14.50 -7.94 4.71
N TYR A 43 13.19 -8.15 4.54
CA TYR A 43 12.57 -9.48 4.65
C TYR A 43 13.00 -10.41 3.51
N GLN A 44 13.01 -9.91 2.28
CA GLN A 44 13.47 -10.69 1.13
C GLN A 44 14.96 -11.06 1.25
N LEU A 45 15.81 -10.11 1.65
CA LEU A 45 17.25 -10.35 1.85
C LEU A 45 17.53 -11.35 2.98
N ALA A 46 16.70 -11.36 4.02
CA ALA A 46 16.79 -12.32 5.12
C ALA A 46 16.13 -13.68 4.80
N GLY A 47 15.61 -13.90 3.58
CA GLY A 47 14.97 -15.15 3.18
C GLY A 47 13.65 -15.45 3.90
N LYS A 48 12.97 -14.43 4.41
CA LYS A 48 11.77 -14.59 5.27
C LYS A 48 10.52 -15.01 4.50
N GLY A 49 10.47 -14.79 3.19
CA GLY A 49 9.34 -15.17 2.34
C GLY A 49 8.89 -14.03 1.41
N PHE A 50 7.74 -14.21 0.78
CA PHE A 50 7.19 -13.24 -0.18
C PHE A 50 6.77 -11.95 0.52
N THR A 51 7.03 -10.81 -0.12
CA THR A 51 6.61 -9.49 0.40
C THR A 51 5.85 -8.71 -0.65
N MET A 52 4.79 -8.00 -0.26
CA MET A 52 4.04 -7.12 -1.16
C MET A 52 3.79 -5.76 -0.51
N ILE A 53 3.98 -4.69 -1.31
CA ILE A 53 3.62 -3.33 -0.93
C ILE A 53 2.59 -2.81 -1.93
N GLU A 54 1.37 -2.56 -1.46
CA GLU A 54 0.31 -1.96 -2.25
C GLU A 54 0.33 -0.44 -2.04
N ALA A 55 0.74 0.33 -3.05
CA ALA A 55 0.85 1.78 -2.95
C ALA A 55 -0.34 2.47 -3.64
N LEU A 56 -1.17 3.16 -2.86
CA LEU A 56 -2.21 4.03 -3.39
C LEU A 56 -1.54 5.30 -3.96
N SER A 57 -1.68 5.50 -5.26
CA SER A 57 -1.08 6.62 -6.00
C SER A 57 -2.09 7.22 -6.97
N THR A 58 -1.99 8.53 -7.17
CA THR A 58 -2.86 9.28 -8.10
C THR A 58 -2.18 9.47 -9.44
N CYS A 59 -2.92 9.25 -10.53
CA CYS A 59 -2.52 9.71 -11.86
C CYS A 59 -3.45 10.87 -12.28
N PRO A 60 -3.10 12.13 -11.94
CA PRO A 60 -4.00 13.28 -12.14
C PRO A 60 -4.45 13.45 -13.59
N THR A 61 -3.57 13.13 -14.54
CA THR A 61 -3.84 13.18 -15.99
C THR A 61 -5.07 12.34 -16.37
N ASN A 62 -5.19 11.13 -15.84
CA ASN A 62 -6.28 10.23 -16.22
C ASN A 62 -7.60 10.58 -15.51
N TRP A 63 -7.53 11.33 -14.41
CA TRP A 63 -8.70 11.74 -13.63
C TRP A 63 -9.22 13.12 -14.01
N GLY A 64 -8.49 13.87 -14.85
CA GLY A 64 -8.85 15.24 -15.23
C GLY A 64 -8.83 16.20 -14.02
N LEU A 65 -8.04 15.88 -12.99
CA LEU A 65 -7.91 16.65 -11.76
C LEU A 65 -6.52 17.30 -11.70
N THR A 66 -6.42 18.42 -10.99
CA THR A 66 -5.10 18.93 -10.61
C THR A 66 -4.42 17.95 -9.63
N PRO A 67 -3.08 17.96 -9.52
CA PRO A 67 -2.37 17.09 -8.58
C PRO A 67 -2.88 17.20 -7.13
N LEU A 68 -3.22 18.43 -6.68
CA LEU A 68 -3.72 18.65 -5.32
C LEU A 68 -5.14 18.09 -5.12
N GLU A 69 -6.03 18.28 -6.10
CA GLU A 69 -7.38 17.72 -6.06
C GLU A 69 -7.34 16.19 -6.11
N ALA A 70 -6.46 15.61 -6.92
CA ALA A 70 -6.30 14.17 -7.01
C ALA A 70 -5.84 13.57 -5.67
N ALA A 71 -4.87 14.21 -4.99
CA ALA A 71 -4.41 13.79 -3.67
C ALA A 71 -5.54 13.82 -2.63
N LYS A 72 -6.33 14.90 -2.62
CA LYS A 72 -7.50 15.04 -1.73
C LYS A 72 -8.60 14.02 -2.05
N TRP A 73 -8.81 13.73 -3.34
CA TRP A 73 -9.78 12.73 -3.77
C TRP A 73 -9.36 11.32 -3.30
N LEU A 74 -8.07 10.98 -3.42
CA LEU A 74 -7.52 9.72 -2.92
C LEU A 74 -7.78 9.59 -1.42
N GLU A 75 -7.47 10.62 -0.64
CA GLU A 75 -7.66 10.63 0.81
C GLU A 75 -9.13 10.38 1.18
N THR A 76 -10.05 11.07 0.51
CA THR A 76 -11.48 11.06 0.86
C THR A 76 -12.28 9.89 0.28
N ASN A 77 -11.84 9.32 -0.85
CA ASN A 77 -12.60 8.28 -1.57
C ASN A 77 -11.85 6.96 -1.67
N MET A 78 -10.54 6.99 -1.93
CA MET A 78 -9.78 5.77 -2.19
C MET A 78 -9.33 5.08 -0.89
N ILE A 79 -8.85 5.83 0.11
CA ILE A 79 -8.45 5.27 1.41
C ILE A 79 -9.62 4.55 2.11
N PRO A 80 -10.86 5.08 2.15
CA PRO A 80 -11.99 4.34 2.72
C PRO A 80 -12.30 3.03 1.99
N GLN A 81 -12.08 2.96 0.67
CA GLN A 81 -12.28 1.74 -0.11
C GLN A 81 -11.13 0.74 0.07
N TYR A 82 -9.91 1.26 0.24
CA TYR A 82 -8.65 0.52 0.42
C TYR A 82 -7.92 1.01 1.67
N PRO A 83 -8.34 0.55 2.88
CA PRO A 83 -7.76 1.02 4.14
C PRO A 83 -6.25 0.77 4.20
N LEU A 84 -5.49 1.78 4.63
CA LEU A 84 -4.04 1.65 4.83
C LEU A 84 -3.74 0.76 6.05
N GLY A 85 -2.61 0.06 6.02
CA GLY A 85 -2.17 -0.73 7.16
C GLY A 85 -1.35 -1.96 6.79
N VAL A 86 -0.85 -2.60 7.84
CA VAL A 86 -0.14 -3.88 7.75
C VAL A 86 -1.15 -5.01 7.80
N PHE A 87 -1.25 -5.78 6.73
CA PHE A 87 -2.16 -6.93 6.62
C PHE A 87 -1.49 -8.24 7.01
N ARG A 88 -0.16 -8.31 6.90
CA ARG A 88 0.63 -9.44 7.35
C ARG A 88 2.04 -9.01 7.71
N ASP A 89 2.56 -9.55 8.80
CA ASP A 89 3.93 -9.30 9.25
C ASP A 89 4.35 -10.40 10.24
N ILE A 90 5.26 -11.27 9.83
CA ILE A 90 5.72 -12.39 10.67
C ILE A 90 6.76 -11.98 11.74
N GLY A 91 7.20 -10.72 11.74
CA GLY A 91 8.15 -10.22 12.72
C GLY A 91 7.70 -8.94 13.43
N ALA A 92 6.39 -8.68 13.45
CA ALA A 92 5.75 -7.69 14.33
C ALA A 92 5.48 -8.27 15.72
#